data_AF-A0A1I6F3B1-F1
#
_entry.id   AF-A0A1I6F3B1-F1
#
_cell.length_a   1.000
_cell.length_b   1.000
_cell.length_c   1.000
_cell.angle_alpha   90.00
_cell.angle_beta   90.00
_cell.angle_gamma   90.00
#
_symmetry.space_group_name_H-M   'P 1'
#
loop_
_entity.id
_entity.type
_entity.pdbx_description
1 polymer ?
#
loop_
_entity_poly.entity_id
_entity_poly.type
_entity_poly.pdbx_seq_one_letter_code
_entity_poly.pdbx_strand_id
1 'polypeptide(L)'
;MATPSDIHDSEAVETAADFVAYLHLLSADFTEDRRKAKASGNPYYDGSWAHSDMGIFLERWGSWLQAMVVEGRPHYPRDEIDPPSWKSLARQLNAARGYE
;
A
#
# COMPACT_ATOMS: atom_id res chain seq x y z
N MET A 1 -13.11 -10.00 -13.34
CA MET A 1 -12.89 -9.65 -11.91
C MET A 1 -12.46 -8.19 -11.87
N ALA A 2 -12.92 -7.43 -10.89
CA ALA A 2 -12.68 -5.98 -10.86
C ALA A 2 -11.35 -5.71 -10.15
N THR A 3 -10.45 -4.97 -10.80
CA THR A 3 -9.27 -4.39 -10.18
C THR A 3 -9.72 -3.36 -9.14
N PRO A 4 -9.09 -3.27 -7.96
CA PRO A 4 -9.43 -2.26 -6.96
C PRO A 4 -9.37 -0.87 -7.57
N SER A 5 -10.43 -0.09 -7.35
CA SER A 5 -10.60 1.26 -7.91
C SER A 5 -10.55 2.35 -6.85
N ASP A 6 -10.77 1.95 -5.60
CA ASP A 6 -10.80 2.80 -4.43
C ASP A 6 -10.06 2.16 -3.25
N ILE A 7 -9.64 2.99 -2.30
CA ILE A 7 -8.94 2.59 -1.06
C ILE A 7 -9.76 1.64 -0.17
N HIS A 8 -11.08 1.61 -0.31
CA HIS A 8 -11.96 0.67 0.41
C HIS A 8 -12.09 -0.70 -0.28
N ASP A 9 -11.61 -0.84 -1.51
CA ASP A 9 -11.74 -2.05 -2.34
C ASP A 9 -10.72 -3.16 -1.98
N SER A 10 -10.31 -3.27 -0.72
CA SER A 10 -9.37 -4.33 -0.27
C SER A 10 -9.86 -5.75 -0.59
N GLU A 11 -11.19 -5.95 -0.70
CA GLU A 11 -11.82 -7.22 -1.06
C GLU A 11 -11.69 -7.58 -2.55
N ALA A 12 -11.37 -6.62 -3.41
CA ALA A 12 -11.19 -6.82 -4.85
C ALA A 12 -9.75 -7.27 -5.21
N VAL A 13 -8.82 -7.26 -4.24
CA VAL A 13 -7.44 -7.67 -4.45
C VAL A 13 -7.33 -9.18 -4.48
N GLU A 14 -6.96 -9.72 -5.64
CA GLU A 14 -6.82 -11.16 -5.84
C GLU A 14 -5.43 -11.53 -6.41
N THR A 15 -4.85 -10.65 -7.22
CA THR A 15 -3.53 -10.85 -7.82
C THR A 15 -2.47 -9.90 -7.27
N ALA A 16 -1.20 -10.18 -7.60
CA ALA A 16 -0.10 -9.26 -7.29
C ALA A 16 -0.28 -7.90 -7.99
N ALA A 17 -0.81 -7.88 -9.21
CA ALA A 17 -1.08 -6.65 -9.96
C ALA A 17 -2.18 -5.82 -9.30
N ASP A 18 -3.25 -6.47 -8.81
CA ASP A 18 -4.30 -5.79 -8.05
C ASP A 18 -3.75 -5.20 -6.75
N PHE A 19 -2.84 -5.92 -6.08
CA PHE A 19 -2.21 -5.43 -4.86
C PHE A 19 -1.27 -4.25 -5.11
N VAL A 20 -0.51 -4.27 -6.22
CA VAL A 20 0.29 -3.10 -6.65
C VAL A 20 -0.62 -1.89 -6.89
N ALA A 21 -1.72 -2.06 -7.61
CA ALA A 21 -2.69 -0.99 -7.84
C ALA A 21 -3.25 -0.46 -6.51
N TYR A 22 -3.58 -1.36 -5.58
CA TYR A 22 -4.07 -1.00 -4.25
C TYR A 22 -3.06 -0.20 -3.43
N LEU A 23 -1.78 -0.56 -3.46
CA LEU A 23 -0.70 0.20 -2.78
C LEU A 23 -0.56 1.61 -3.34
N HIS A 24 -0.73 1.80 -4.65
CA HIS A 24 -0.72 3.13 -5.26
C HIS A 24 -1.93 3.97 -4.85
N LEU A 25 -3.11 3.37 -4.74
CA LEU A 25 -4.31 4.05 -4.23
C LEU A 25 -4.09 4.53 -2.78
N LEU A 26 -3.55 3.65 -1.92
CA LEU A 26 -3.23 4.02 -0.53
C LEU A 26 -2.16 5.14 -0.49
N SER A 27 -1.10 5.02 -1.27
CA SER A 27 -0.05 6.06 -1.34
C SER A 27 -0.62 7.45 -1.70
N ALA A 28 -1.55 7.50 -2.66
CA ALA A 28 -2.21 8.74 -3.07
C ALA A 28 -3.08 9.32 -1.95
N ASP A 29 -3.85 8.48 -1.25
CA ASP A 29 -4.71 8.86 -0.11
C ASP A 29 -3.88 9.50 1.01
N PHE A 30 -2.81 8.82 1.43
CA PHE A 30 -1.85 9.31 2.42
C PHE A 30 -1.24 10.66 2.04
N THR A 31 -0.83 10.80 0.79
CA THR A 31 -0.23 12.04 0.28
C THR A 31 -1.23 13.19 0.32
N GLU A 32 -2.48 12.93 -0.04
CA GLU A 32 -3.55 13.91 -0.05
C GLU A 32 -3.98 14.32 1.35
N ASP A 33 -4.11 13.37 2.28
CA ASP A 33 -4.44 13.67 3.67
C ASP A 33 -3.33 14.45 4.38
N ARG A 34 -2.06 14.13 4.10
CA ARG A 34 -0.93 14.95 4.54
C ARG A 34 -1.00 16.37 3.98
N ARG A 35 -1.35 16.53 2.69
CA ARG A 35 -1.50 17.85 2.06
C ARG A 35 -2.61 18.66 2.75
N LYS A 36 -3.75 18.05 3.03
CA LYS A 36 -4.87 18.68 3.75
C LYS A 36 -4.48 19.05 5.18
N ALA A 37 -3.80 18.17 5.90
CA ALA A 37 -3.40 18.41 7.28
C ALA A 37 -2.35 19.53 7.41
N LYS A 38 -1.41 19.60 6.46
CA LYS A 38 -0.47 20.72 6.37
C LYS A 38 -1.18 22.05 6.08
N ALA A 39 -2.19 22.03 5.20
CA ALA A 39 -2.98 23.22 4.88
C ALA A 39 -3.87 23.68 6.04
N SER A 40 -4.38 22.75 6.87
CA SER A 40 -5.17 23.07 8.06
C SER A 40 -4.34 23.50 9.27
N GLY A 41 -3.00 23.41 9.17
CA GLY A 41 -2.09 23.77 10.25
C GLY A 41 -2.17 22.83 11.46
N ASN A 42 -2.66 21.60 11.26
CA ASN A 42 -2.81 20.63 12.35
C ASN A 42 -1.42 20.14 12.82
N PRO A 43 -0.98 20.49 14.05
CA PRO A 43 0.34 20.13 14.55
C PRO A 43 0.46 18.66 14.96
N TYR A 44 -0.66 17.92 15.02
CA TYR A 44 -0.71 16.52 15.44
C TYR A 44 -0.69 15.54 14.27
N TYR A 45 -0.81 16.03 13.02
CA TYR A 45 -0.67 15.18 11.84
C TYR A 45 0.81 15.14 11.46
N ASP A 46 1.61 14.45 12.28
CA ASP A 46 3.02 14.28 11.98
C ASP A 46 3.17 13.38 10.74
N GLY A 47 2.32 12.35 10.58
CA GLY A 47 2.29 11.44 9.41
C GLY A 47 3.64 10.81 9.07
N SER A 48 4.67 11.10 9.87
CA SER A 48 6.03 10.70 9.70
C SER A 48 6.17 9.45 10.54
N TRP A 49 6.24 8.33 9.85
CA TRP A 49 6.95 7.21 10.43
C TRP A 49 8.39 7.68 10.58
N ALA A 50 9.02 7.39 11.72
CA ALA A 50 10.19 8.07 12.31
C ALA A 50 11.33 8.58 11.37
N HIS A 51 11.41 8.12 10.11
CA HIS A 51 12.39 8.54 9.11
C HIS A 51 11.83 8.64 7.66
N SER A 52 10.53 8.47 7.39
CA SER A 52 9.92 8.48 6.04
C SER A 52 8.39 8.66 6.04
N ASP A 53 7.85 9.28 4.98
CA ASP A 53 6.40 9.39 4.73
C ASP A 53 5.82 8.02 4.32
N MET A 54 4.74 7.58 4.97
CA MET A 54 4.03 6.33 4.67
C MET A 54 3.60 6.25 3.20
N GLY A 55 3.14 7.35 2.60
CA GLY A 55 2.78 7.41 1.18
C GLY A 55 3.97 7.08 0.27
N ILE A 56 5.17 7.56 0.61
CA ILE A 56 6.41 7.25 -0.14
C ILE A 56 6.80 5.79 0.06
N PHE A 57 6.62 5.24 1.26
CA PHE A 57 6.89 3.83 1.53
C PHE A 57 5.99 2.92 0.67
N LEU A 58 4.68 3.18 0.67
CA LEU A 58 3.69 2.42 -0.10
C LEU A 58 3.95 2.50 -1.61
N GLU A 59 4.29 3.68 -2.12
CA GLU A 59 4.66 3.89 -3.53
C GLU A 59 5.88 3.03 -3.93
N ARG A 60 6.94 3.08 -3.12
CA ARG A 60 8.17 2.33 -3.37
C ARG A 60 7.94 0.83 -3.27
N TRP A 61 7.09 0.40 -2.34
CA TRP A 61 6.72 -1.00 -2.21
C TRP A 61 5.94 -1.50 -3.43
N GLY A 62 4.93 -0.74 -3.89
CA GLY A 62 4.19 -1.05 -5.12
C GLY A 62 5.12 -1.15 -6.33
N SER A 63 6.04 -0.18 -6.49
CA SER A 63 7.02 -0.18 -7.58
C SER A 63 7.98 -1.37 -7.53
N TRP A 64 8.43 -1.76 -6.33
CA TRP A 64 9.27 -2.95 -6.15
C TRP A 64 8.51 -4.24 -6.49
N LEU A 65 7.26 -4.39 -6.03
CA LEU A 65 6.42 -5.54 -6.35
C LEU A 65 6.10 -5.64 -7.84
N GLN A 66 5.83 -4.50 -8.49
CA GLN A 66 5.64 -4.44 -9.93
C GLN A 66 6.86 -5.00 -10.67
N ALA A 67 8.06 -4.52 -10.33
CA ALA A 67 9.29 -4.95 -10.97
C ALA A 67 9.68 -6.40 -10.67
N MET A 68 9.49 -6.87 -9.43
CA MET A 68 9.99 -8.17 -8.98
C MET A 68 8.98 -9.30 -9.15
N VAL A 69 7.69 -9.03 -8.98
CA VAL A 69 6.64 -10.05 -8.95
C VAL A 69 5.83 -10.03 -10.24
N VAL A 70 5.38 -8.86 -10.68
CA VAL A 70 4.51 -8.75 -11.86
C VAL A 70 5.31 -8.88 -13.16
N GLU A 71 6.45 -8.19 -13.25
CA GLU A 71 7.35 -8.25 -14.42
C GLU A 71 8.29 -9.48 -14.40
N GLY A 72 8.30 -10.25 -13.31
CA GLY A 72 9.00 -11.52 -13.24
C GLY A 72 10.53 -11.43 -13.19
N ARG A 73 11.10 -10.36 -12.61
CA ARG A 73 12.56 -10.29 -12.40
C ARG A 73 12.97 -11.34 -11.36
N PRO A 74 14.05 -12.11 -11.62
CA PRO A 74 14.44 -13.19 -10.75
C PRO A 74 15.06 -12.58 -9.49
N HIS A 75 14.41 -12.71 -8.33
CA HIS A 75 15.08 -12.83 -7.02
C HIS A 75 14.02 -12.98 -5.92
N TYR A 76 13.72 -14.23 -5.55
CA TYR A 76 13.41 -14.59 -4.15
C TYR A 76 13.50 -16.13 -4.03
N PRO A 77 14.23 -16.69 -3.06
CA PRO A 77 14.09 -18.10 -2.72
C PRO A 77 12.65 -18.33 -2.25
N ARG A 78 11.96 -19.31 -2.82
CA ARG A 78 10.55 -19.63 -2.53
C ARG A 78 10.36 -20.44 -1.25
N ASP A 79 11.45 -20.73 -0.55
CA ASP A 79 11.44 -21.73 0.52
C ASP A 79 11.12 -21.09 1.88
N GLU A 80 10.07 -21.64 2.50
CA GLU A 80 9.81 -21.74 3.96
C GLU A 80 8.90 -20.73 4.70
N ILE A 81 8.12 -19.88 4.03
CA ILE A 81 6.99 -19.20 4.71
C ILE A 81 5.77 -19.26 3.79
N ASP A 82 4.66 -19.83 4.25
CA ASP A 82 3.36 -19.67 3.58
C ASP A 82 3.05 -18.16 3.52
N PRO A 83 3.14 -17.52 2.36
CA PRO A 83 2.95 -16.09 2.30
C PRO A 83 1.46 -15.80 2.54
N PRO A 84 1.11 -14.76 3.33
CA PRO A 84 -0.25 -14.26 3.33
C PRO A 84 -0.68 -13.94 1.90
N SER A 85 -1.92 -14.30 1.53
CA SER A 85 -2.44 -13.96 0.21
C SER A 85 -2.43 -12.44 0.00
N TRP A 86 -2.33 -11.99 -1.26
CA TRP A 86 -2.42 -10.57 -1.61
C TRP A 86 -3.66 -9.89 -1.03
N LYS A 87 -4.78 -10.61 -1.03
CA LYS A 87 -6.03 -10.21 -0.36
C LYS A 87 -5.88 -10.02 1.14
N SER A 88 -5.21 -10.96 1.81
CA SER A 88 -4.97 -10.87 3.26
C SER A 88 -4.09 -9.68 3.61
N LEU A 89 -3.04 -9.42 2.81
CA LEU A 89 -2.20 -8.23 2.97
C LEU A 89 -3.00 -6.93 2.77
N ALA A 90 -3.84 -6.86 1.73
CA ALA A 90 -4.70 -5.70 1.49
C ALA A 90 -5.66 -5.44 2.66
N ARG A 91 -6.27 -6.48 3.23
CA ARG A 91 -7.13 -6.37 4.42
C ARG A 91 -6.38 -5.87 5.64
N GLN A 92 -5.16 -6.35 5.88
CA GLN A 92 -4.33 -5.91 7.00
C GLN A 92 -3.98 -4.42 6.88
N LEU A 93 -3.62 -3.96 5.68
CA LEU A 93 -3.36 -2.54 5.42
C LEU A 93 -4.61 -1.69 5.59
N ASN A 94 -5.76 -2.12 5.05
CA ASN A 94 -7.02 -1.41 5.21
C ASN A 94 -7.43 -1.29 6.69
N ALA A 95 -7.23 -2.37 7.47
CA ALA A 95 -7.49 -2.36 8.90
C ALA A 95 -6.53 -1.43 9.65
N ALA A 96 -5.23 -1.43 9.30
CA ALA A 96 -4.23 -0.57 9.92
C ALA A 96 -4.49 0.92 9.64
N ARG A 97 -4.97 1.26 8.44
CA ARG A 97 -5.35 2.63 8.07
C ARG A 97 -6.41 3.23 8.99
N GLY A 98 -7.32 2.41 9.52
CA GLY A 98 -8.38 2.88 10.43
C GLY A 98 -7.90 3.28 11.83
N TYR A 99 -6.62 3.04 12.17
CA TYR A 99 -6.03 3.36 13.48
C TYR A 99 -5.11 4.60 13.47
N GLU A 100 -4.99 5.30 12.34
CA GLU A 100 -4.29 6.59 12.23
C GLU A 100 -5.19 7.78 12.60
#